data_AF-A0A9E3KUK3-F1
#
_entry.id   AF-A0A9E3KUK3-F1
#
_cell.length_a   1.000
_cell.length_b   1.000
_cell.length_c   1.000
_cell.angle_alpha   90.00
_cell.angle_beta   90.00
_cell.angle_gamma   90.00
#
_symmetry.space_group_name_H-M   'P 1'
#
loop_
_entity.id
_entity.type
_entity.pdbx_description
1 polymer ?
#
loop_
_entity_poly.entity_id
_entity_poly.type
_entity_poly.pdbx_seq_one_letter_code
_entity_poly.pdbx_strand_id
1 'polypeptide(L)'
;MTREQPILLRDIRDAVNFTGEKCDILNEDLEKIARIFLGYFLDDDQEKVSQQDFKSLREKYIDRFKMESILPTPVSEKEFYDHICKHFLFIQTNNNRQKLYDVVNKIILDLREIKHDREQYQTELKKIKGKEFEDGDNYEEKLISHYIKKQDSAEKQIVEFIITSLHSYTSKNGYVSIFDGIGSGTDLRYSYNWDKRSYKKEHLSEVVNKLLHVSVIRYYELEKIYRTDKNKFIKEVEKDVKVESVIENIKYRVNSNHLLNTRKPLVSDLLNLFKRKKYELFCNVCPQLIEGLLYDYCLESGIKESALVNSTLVEKINYLNDNYDHNIKISYEYFAFKFPIIRNRIAHGKKVKEDLYLLSWILLMDLNYVCDLFKSGHLITNKKIGLIENAFKDSKLSNLILLSSVFIDPLPVFYTKEIKKFEKLKDKIKTDLTSDNFSQSVTLGKEDEKQILIDCIKDLKKVGINDQECAKILKLIK
;
A
#
# COMPACT_ATOMS: atom_id res chain seq x y z
N MET A 1 33.03 -32.98 -10.67
CA MET A 1 33.95 -32.39 -9.68
C MET A 1 34.93 -33.46 -9.21
N THR A 2 36.25 -33.27 -9.30
CA THR A 2 37.20 -34.30 -8.85
C THR A 2 37.00 -34.62 -7.35
N ARG A 3 37.04 -35.91 -7.00
CA ARG A 3 36.68 -36.49 -5.67
C ARG A 3 37.40 -35.87 -4.46
N GLU A 4 38.42 -35.05 -4.66
CA GLU A 4 39.32 -34.54 -3.60
C GLU A 4 39.01 -33.11 -3.12
N GLN A 5 38.11 -32.35 -3.77
CA GLN A 5 37.79 -30.99 -3.32
C GLN A 5 36.72 -30.96 -2.22
N PRO A 6 36.89 -30.13 -1.15
CA PRO A 6 35.90 -30.00 -0.08
C PRO A 6 34.58 -29.41 -0.64
N ILE A 7 33.44 -29.93 -0.17
CA ILE A 7 32.13 -29.38 -0.52
C ILE A 7 31.96 -28.01 0.15
N LEU A 8 31.82 -26.97 -0.64
CA LEU A 8 31.62 -25.60 -0.17
C LEU A 8 30.12 -25.29 -0.05
N LEU A 9 29.77 -24.30 0.77
CA LEU A 9 28.39 -23.85 0.94
C LEU A 9 27.73 -23.41 -0.39
N ARG A 10 28.51 -22.85 -1.32
CA ARG A 10 28.03 -22.52 -2.67
C ARG A 10 27.61 -23.76 -3.46
N ASP A 11 28.31 -24.87 -3.28
CA ASP A 11 28.04 -26.12 -3.99
C ASP A 11 26.73 -26.75 -3.45
N ILE A 12 26.47 -26.61 -2.14
CA ILE A 12 25.18 -26.97 -1.51
C ILE A 12 24.04 -26.12 -2.08
N ARG A 13 24.23 -24.79 -2.18
CA ARG A 13 23.23 -23.89 -2.75
C ARG A 13 22.90 -24.25 -4.20
N ASP A 14 23.92 -24.49 -5.01
CA ASP A 14 23.75 -24.81 -6.43
C ASP A 14 23.08 -26.19 -6.61
N ALA A 15 23.39 -27.17 -5.74
CA ALA A 15 22.71 -28.46 -5.69
C ALA A 15 21.23 -28.36 -5.28
N VAL A 16 20.90 -27.48 -4.31
CA VAL A 16 19.51 -27.21 -3.92
C VAL A 16 18.71 -26.64 -5.09
N ASN A 17 19.28 -25.67 -5.81
CA ASN A 17 18.64 -25.09 -7.00
C ASN A 17 18.44 -26.15 -8.09
N PHE A 18 19.48 -26.94 -8.38
CA PHE A 18 19.41 -28.03 -9.34
C PHE A 18 18.33 -29.06 -8.97
N THR A 19 18.22 -29.42 -7.69
CA THR A 19 17.20 -30.34 -7.20
C THR A 19 15.79 -29.76 -7.38
N GLY A 20 15.59 -28.47 -7.10
CA GLY A 20 14.33 -27.77 -7.31
C GLY A 20 13.91 -27.63 -8.79
N GLU A 21 14.86 -27.58 -9.72
CA GLU A 21 14.58 -27.57 -11.16
C GLU A 21 14.19 -28.96 -11.70
N LYS A 22 14.67 -30.03 -11.05
CA LYS A 22 14.52 -31.42 -11.52
C LYS A 22 13.43 -32.21 -10.81
N CYS A 23 12.91 -31.70 -9.70
CA CYS A 23 11.97 -32.41 -8.85
C CYS A 23 10.82 -31.49 -8.41
N ASP A 24 9.59 -31.99 -8.52
CA ASP A 24 8.45 -31.37 -7.85
C ASP A 24 8.37 -31.88 -6.41
N ILE A 25 8.93 -31.10 -5.48
CA ILE A 25 9.02 -31.41 -4.03
C ILE A 25 7.64 -31.71 -3.40
N LEU A 26 6.53 -31.31 -4.05
CA LEU A 26 5.17 -31.60 -3.57
C LEU A 26 4.68 -33.00 -3.96
N ASN A 27 5.16 -33.52 -5.09
CA ASN A 27 4.64 -34.74 -5.71
C ASN A 27 5.60 -35.92 -5.61
N GLU A 28 6.88 -35.68 -5.33
CA GLU A 28 7.89 -36.72 -5.24
C GLU A 28 8.14 -37.20 -3.80
N ASP A 29 8.49 -38.48 -3.66
CA ASP A 29 8.87 -39.04 -2.38
C ASP A 29 10.26 -38.55 -1.96
N LEU A 30 10.49 -38.48 -0.65
CA LEU A 30 11.73 -37.96 -0.06
C LEU A 30 12.97 -38.72 -0.52
N GLU A 31 12.82 -40.02 -0.79
CA GLU A 31 13.86 -40.82 -1.40
C GLU A 31 14.26 -40.27 -2.78
N LYS A 32 13.29 -39.97 -3.64
CA LYS A 32 13.55 -39.46 -4.99
C LYS A 32 14.19 -38.08 -4.94
N ILE A 33 13.69 -37.20 -4.07
CA ILE A 33 14.25 -35.87 -3.81
C ILE A 33 15.71 -35.97 -3.33
N ALA A 34 15.97 -36.82 -2.32
CA ALA A 34 17.30 -37.01 -1.77
C ALA A 34 18.27 -37.62 -2.79
N ARG A 35 17.81 -38.56 -3.62
CA ARG A 35 18.62 -39.17 -4.69
C ARG A 35 19.00 -38.16 -5.78
N ILE A 36 18.09 -37.27 -6.18
CA ILE A 36 18.38 -36.19 -7.15
C ILE A 36 19.46 -35.24 -6.58
N PHE A 37 19.31 -34.86 -5.31
CA PHE A 37 20.30 -34.05 -4.60
C PHE A 37 21.66 -34.73 -4.51
N LEU A 38 21.70 -36.01 -4.12
CA LEU A 38 22.95 -36.78 -4.07
C LEU A 38 23.58 -36.94 -5.45
N GLY A 39 22.78 -37.10 -6.50
CA GLY A 39 23.28 -37.21 -7.88
C GLY A 39 24.02 -35.97 -8.36
N TYR A 40 23.79 -34.80 -7.76
CA TYR A 40 24.59 -33.60 -8.03
C TYR A 40 26.03 -33.72 -7.51
N PHE A 41 26.25 -34.43 -6.39
CA PHE A 41 27.56 -34.51 -5.72
C PHE A 41 28.37 -35.76 -6.05
N LEU A 42 27.70 -36.83 -6.49
CA LEU A 42 28.31 -38.14 -6.67
C LEU A 42 28.92 -38.36 -8.07
N ASP A 43 28.86 -37.37 -8.97
CA ASP A 43 29.43 -37.40 -10.33
C ASP A 43 28.98 -38.62 -11.19
N ASP A 44 27.92 -39.30 -10.76
CA ASP A 44 27.25 -40.40 -11.47
C ASP A 44 26.07 -39.84 -12.27
N ASP A 45 25.74 -40.48 -13.40
CA ASP A 45 24.51 -40.19 -14.15
C ASP A 45 23.28 -40.31 -13.21
N GLN A 46 22.30 -39.40 -13.33
CA GLN A 46 21.12 -39.34 -12.48
C GLN A 46 20.32 -40.66 -12.52
N GLU A 47 20.30 -41.34 -13.67
CA GLU A 47 19.70 -42.67 -13.80
C GLU A 47 20.45 -43.73 -12.99
N LYS A 48 21.78 -43.62 -12.90
CA LYS A 48 22.61 -44.55 -12.13
C LYS A 48 22.45 -44.36 -10.63
N VAL A 49 22.28 -43.13 -10.15
CA VAL A 49 22.05 -42.84 -8.72
C VAL A 49 20.65 -43.27 -8.28
N SER A 50 19.67 -43.15 -9.18
CA SER A 50 18.29 -43.58 -8.95
C SER A 50 18.15 -45.10 -8.82
N GLN A 51 19.04 -45.87 -9.46
CA GLN A 51 19.03 -47.34 -9.46
C GLN A 51 20.02 -47.98 -8.47
N GLN A 52 20.82 -47.17 -7.76
CA GLN A 52 21.79 -47.67 -6.77
C GLN A 52 21.09 -48.19 -5.51
N ASP A 53 21.59 -49.32 -4.99
CA ASP A 53 21.15 -49.85 -3.70
C ASP A 53 21.54 -48.91 -2.56
N PHE A 54 20.71 -48.88 -1.52
CA PHE A 54 20.87 -48.01 -0.36
C PHE A 54 22.26 -48.08 0.28
N LYS A 55 22.82 -49.29 0.41
CA LYS A 55 24.09 -49.51 1.09
C LYS A 55 25.23 -48.85 0.33
N SER A 56 25.29 -49.06 -0.99
CA SER A 56 26.27 -48.41 -1.86
C SER A 56 26.14 -46.89 -1.85
N LEU A 57 24.90 -46.39 -1.93
CA LEU A 57 24.63 -44.95 -1.95
C LEU A 57 25.02 -44.27 -0.62
N ARG A 58 24.73 -44.92 0.51
CA ARG A 58 25.10 -44.45 1.86
C ARG A 58 26.61 -44.42 2.06
N GLU A 59 27.33 -45.44 1.61
CA GLU A 59 28.79 -45.49 1.69
C GLU A 59 29.43 -44.36 0.88
N LYS A 60 28.96 -44.11 -0.35
CA LYS A 60 29.40 -42.98 -1.19
C LYS A 60 29.10 -41.62 -0.55
N TYR A 61 27.93 -41.47 0.08
CA TYR A 61 27.59 -40.27 0.82
C TYR A 61 28.55 -40.03 1.99
N ILE A 62 28.83 -41.06 2.80
CA ILE A 62 29.73 -40.95 3.95
C ILE A 62 31.15 -40.56 3.49
N ASP A 63 31.66 -41.20 2.44
CA ASP A 63 32.96 -40.91 1.86
C ASP A 63 33.03 -39.47 1.32
N ARG A 64 32.01 -39.04 0.57
CA ARG A 64 31.99 -37.71 -0.08
C ARG A 64 31.79 -36.56 0.90
N PHE A 65 30.88 -36.72 1.87
CA PHE A 65 30.49 -35.66 2.81
C PHE A 65 31.26 -35.71 4.14
N LYS A 66 32.05 -36.77 4.40
CA LYS A 66 32.85 -36.97 5.63
C LYS A 66 32.05 -36.81 6.94
N MET A 67 30.76 -37.16 6.87
CA MET A 67 29.75 -36.83 7.89
C MET A 67 29.92 -37.54 9.24
N GLU A 68 30.60 -38.69 9.29
CA GLU A 68 30.82 -39.46 10.53
C GLU A 68 31.60 -38.68 11.61
N SER A 69 32.27 -37.60 11.24
CA SER A 69 32.98 -36.71 12.19
C SER A 69 32.11 -35.63 12.83
N ILE A 70 30.88 -35.40 12.35
CA ILE A 70 30.05 -34.22 12.71
C ILE A 70 28.62 -34.60 13.12
N LEU A 71 27.98 -35.59 12.47
CA LEU A 71 26.62 -36.08 12.82
C LEU A 71 26.49 -37.58 12.51
N PRO A 72 25.83 -38.39 13.38
CA PRO A 72 25.61 -39.80 13.10
C PRO A 72 24.73 -39.97 11.85
N THR A 73 25.26 -40.64 10.83
CA THR A 73 24.52 -40.94 9.59
C THR A 73 23.54 -42.08 9.86
N PRO A 74 22.22 -41.91 9.64
CA PRO A 74 21.24 -42.94 9.94
C PRO A 74 21.50 -44.26 9.23
N VAL A 75 21.12 -45.37 9.88
CA VAL A 75 21.33 -46.74 9.38
C VAL A 75 20.12 -47.25 8.60
N SER A 76 18.93 -46.73 8.91
CA SER A 76 17.69 -47.02 8.18
C SER A 76 17.62 -46.21 6.89
N GLU A 77 17.21 -46.85 5.80
CA GLU A 77 17.05 -46.22 4.48
C GLU A 77 16.09 -45.02 4.51
N LYS A 78 14.95 -45.18 5.18
CA LYS A 78 13.96 -44.11 5.31
C LYS A 78 14.52 -42.93 6.12
N GLU A 79 15.22 -43.21 7.20
CA GLU A 79 15.81 -42.17 8.07
C GLU A 79 16.98 -41.46 7.38
N PHE A 80 17.71 -42.15 6.50
CA PHE A 80 18.80 -41.59 5.72
C PHE A 80 18.30 -40.53 4.72
N TYR A 81 17.25 -40.82 3.95
CA TYR A 81 16.67 -39.84 3.03
C TYR A 81 15.98 -38.69 3.76
N ASP A 82 15.33 -38.97 4.90
CA ASP A 82 14.79 -37.95 5.80
C ASP A 82 15.89 -37.01 6.31
N HIS A 83 17.02 -37.58 6.73
CA HIS A 83 18.18 -36.82 7.20
C HIS A 83 18.73 -35.89 6.12
N ILE A 84 18.87 -36.36 4.88
CA ILE A 84 19.35 -35.54 3.76
C ILE A 84 18.38 -34.40 3.47
N CYS A 85 17.09 -34.72 3.34
CA CYS A 85 16.04 -33.75 3.08
C CYS A 85 15.97 -32.70 4.20
N LYS A 86 16.11 -33.10 5.46
CA LYS A 86 16.01 -32.20 6.61
C LYS A 86 17.24 -31.31 6.81
N HIS A 87 18.45 -31.83 6.63
CA HIS A 87 19.68 -31.11 7.00
C HIS A 87 20.29 -30.32 5.83
N PHE A 88 20.06 -30.74 4.58
CA PHE A 88 20.63 -30.06 3.41
C PHE A 88 19.58 -29.34 2.58
N LEU A 89 18.39 -29.94 2.45
CA LEU A 89 17.29 -29.34 1.68
C LEU A 89 16.30 -28.58 2.57
N PHE A 90 16.41 -28.67 3.89
CA PHE A 90 15.48 -28.08 4.86
C PHE A 90 14.00 -28.48 4.66
N ILE A 91 13.74 -29.59 3.97
CA ILE A 91 12.40 -30.12 3.70
C ILE A 91 11.91 -30.86 4.94
N GLN A 92 10.84 -30.35 5.56
CA GLN A 92 10.16 -31.07 6.64
C GLN A 92 9.19 -32.11 6.06
N THR A 93 9.50 -33.37 6.34
CA THR A 93 9.17 -34.59 5.59
C THR A 93 7.71 -35.06 5.60
N ASN A 94 6.75 -34.27 6.09
CA ASN A 94 5.32 -34.60 6.02
C ASN A 94 4.39 -33.39 5.86
N ASN A 95 4.92 -32.16 5.79
CA ASN A 95 4.09 -30.98 6.00
C ASN A 95 3.59 -30.33 4.70
N ASN A 96 4.26 -30.52 3.55
CA ASN A 96 3.95 -29.73 2.35
C ASN A 96 2.65 -30.14 1.64
N ARG A 97 2.33 -31.44 1.56
CA ARG A 97 1.03 -31.91 1.02
C ARG A 97 -0.14 -31.53 1.93
N GLN A 98 0.02 -31.67 3.25
CA GLN A 98 -0.98 -31.24 4.23
C GLN A 98 -1.18 -29.72 4.18
N LYS A 99 -0.10 -28.93 4.09
CA LYS A 99 -0.16 -27.48 3.90
C LYS A 99 -0.88 -27.11 2.60
N LEU A 100 -0.58 -27.77 1.48
CA LEU A 100 -1.28 -27.53 0.22
C LEU A 100 -2.78 -27.83 0.38
N TYR A 101 -3.13 -28.94 1.01
CA TYR A 101 -4.52 -29.30 1.31
C TYR A 101 -5.20 -28.24 2.18
N ASP A 102 -4.54 -27.75 3.24
CA ASP A 102 -5.07 -26.72 4.13
C ASP A 102 -5.26 -25.37 3.40
N VAL A 103 -4.32 -25.02 2.52
CA VAL A 103 -4.40 -23.81 1.68
C VAL A 103 -5.55 -23.90 0.70
N VAL A 104 -5.68 -25.02 -0.02
CA VAL A 104 -6.77 -25.27 -0.97
C VAL A 104 -8.12 -25.29 -0.27
N ASN A 105 -8.24 -25.93 0.90
CA ASN A 105 -9.48 -25.91 1.68
C ASN A 105 -9.85 -24.49 2.09
N LYS A 106 -8.88 -23.68 2.52
CA LYS A 106 -9.14 -22.29 2.88
C LYS A 106 -9.62 -21.47 1.66
N ILE A 107 -8.99 -21.66 0.51
CA ILE A 107 -9.40 -21.06 -0.77
C ILE A 107 -10.84 -21.43 -1.11
N ILE A 108 -11.20 -22.71 -1.01
CA ILE A 108 -12.55 -23.19 -1.30
C ILE A 108 -13.58 -22.54 -0.36
N LEU A 109 -13.27 -22.43 0.93
CA LEU A 109 -14.15 -21.77 1.90
C LEU A 109 -14.30 -20.27 1.58
N ASP A 110 -13.21 -19.59 1.27
CA ASP A 110 -13.22 -18.16 0.93
C ASP A 110 -14.01 -17.91 -0.37
N LEU A 111 -13.84 -18.72 -1.42
CA LEU A 111 -14.61 -18.64 -2.67
C LEU A 111 -16.11 -18.91 -2.46
N ARG A 112 -16.47 -19.88 -1.60
CA ARG A 112 -17.87 -20.15 -1.25
C ARG A 112 -18.52 -18.95 -0.56
N GLU A 113 -17.80 -18.32 0.37
CA GLU A 113 -18.27 -17.12 1.09
C GLU A 113 -18.44 -15.95 0.12
N ILE A 114 -17.45 -15.67 -0.73
CA ILE A 114 -17.51 -14.62 -1.78
C ILE A 114 -18.72 -14.81 -2.68
N LYS A 115 -18.94 -16.04 -3.16
CA LYS A 115 -20.07 -16.37 -4.03
C LYS A 115 -21.40 -16.15 -3.32
N HIS A 116 -21.52 -16.62 -2.08
CA HIS A 116 -22.73 -16.45 -1.27
C HIS A 116 -23.06 -14.97 -1.04
N ASP A 117 -22.10 -14.18 -0.57
CA ASP A 117 -22.28 -12.74 -0.29
C ASP A 117 -22.65 -11.99 -1.58
N ARG A 118 -21.98 -12.30 -2.71
CA ARG A 118 -22.31 -11.72 -4.02
C ARG A 118 -23.74 -12.04 -4.46
N GLU A 119 -24.19 -13.28 -4.32
CA GLU A 119 -25.57 -13.67 -4.68
C GLU A 119 -26.62 -12.96 -3.82
N GLN A 120 -26.34 -12.78 -2.52
CA GLN A 120 -27.18 -11.98 -1.63
C GLN A 120 -27.25 -10.53 -2.10
N TYR A 121 -26.11 -9.90 -2.34
CA TYR A 121 -26.04 -8.50 -2.80
C TYR A 121 -26.71 -8.30 -4.16
N GLN A 122 -26.56 -9.23 -5.11
CA GLN A 122 -27.27 -9.18 -6.38
C GLN A 122 -28.79 -9.29 -6.22
N THR A 123 -29.24 -10.12 -5.28
CA THR A 123 -30.67 -10.27 -4.96
C THR A 123 -31.24 -9.00 -4.34
N GLU A 124 -30.52 -8.39 -3.40
CA GLU A 124 -30.91 -7.11 -2.81
C GLU A 124 -30.92 -5.98 -3.85
N LEU A 125 -29.90 -5.91 -4.70
CA LEU A 125 -29.80 -4.92 -5.77
C LEU A 125 -31.04 -4.95 -6.66
N LYS A 126 -31.48 -6.15 -7.07
CA LYS A 126 -32.71 -6.34 -7.87
C LYS A 126 -33.97 -5.84 -7.14
N LYS A 127 -34.03 -5.91 -5.81
CA LYS A 127 -35.18 -5.43 -5.01
C LYS A 127 -35.24 -3.91 -4.87
N ILE A 128 -34.12 -3.22 -5.02
CA ILE A 128 -34.04 -1.75 -4.84
C ILE A 128 -33.90 -0.98 -6.14
N LYS A 129 -33.52 -1.64 -7.22
CA LYS A 129 -33.33 -1.03 -8.54
C LYS A 129 -34.63 -0.38 -9.03
N GLY A 130 -34.55 0.87 -9.46
CA GLY A 130 -35.68 1.63 -10.00
C GLY A 130 -36.66 2.18 -8.96
N LYS A 131 -36.34 2.11 -7.66
CA LYS A 131 -37.09 2.82 -6.63
C LYS A 131 -36.70 4.29 -6.59
N GLU A 132 -37.67 5.18 -6.35
CA GLU A 132 -37.38 6.57 -6.01
C GLU A 132 -36.90 6.66 -4.57
N PHE A 133 -35.83 7.42 -4.34
CA PHE A 133 -35.25 7.63 -3.02
C PHE A 133 -35.52 9.06 -2.57
N GLU A 134 -35.82 9.25 -1.28
CA GLU A 134 -36.10 10.56 -0.71
C GLU A 134 -34.99 11.56 -1.04
N ASP A 135 -33.72 11.14 -1.03
CA ASP A 135 -32.54 12.00 -1.21
C ASP A 135 -32.10 12.17 -2.68
N GLY A 136 -32.94 11.76 -3.65
CA GLY A 136 -32.75 11.98 -5.10
C GLY A 136 -31.65 11.14 -5.77
N ASP A 137 -30.71 10.63 -4.97
CA ASP A 137 -29.58 9.80 -5.39
C ASP A 137 -29.71 8.38 -4.82
N ASN A 138 -29.50 7.36 -5.65
CA ASN A 138 -29.54 5.96 -5.22
C ASN A 138 -28.20 5.50 -4.61
N TYR A 139 -27.81 6.09 -3.47
CA TYR A 139 -26.57 5.75 -2.77
C TYR A 139 -26.51 4.29 -2.31
N GLU A 140 -27.66 3.71 -1.95
CA GLU A 140 -27.73 2.29 -1.57
C GLU A 140 -27.47 1.36 -2.76
N GLU A 141 -28.02 1.66 -3.95
CA GLU A 141 -27.67 0.92 -5.18
C GLU A 141 -26.19 1.03 -5.52
N LYS A 142 -25.62 2.24 -5.41
CA LYS A 142 -24.18 2.48 -5.63
C LYS A 142 -23.32 1.68 -4.64
N LEU A 143 -23.71 1.63 -3.36
CA LEU A 143 -23.04 0.88 -2.30
C LEU A 143 -23.06 -0.63 -2.58
N ILE A 144 -24.24 -1.20 -2.82
CA ILE A 144 -24.38 -2.64 -3.11
C ILE A 144 -23.59 -3.00 -4.37
N SER A 145 -23.67 -2.17 -5.42
CA SER A 145 -22.89 -2.36 -6.64
C SER A 145 -21.39 -2.32 -6.41
N HIS A 146 -20.91 -1.46 -5.50
CA HIS A 146 -19.51 -1.42 -5.10
C HIS A 146 -19.06 -2.72 -4.43
N TYR A 147 -19.84 -3.25 -3.48
CA TYR A 147 -19.50 -4.52 -2.82
C TYR A 147 -19.57 -5.72 -3.78
N ILE A 148 -20.50 -5.76 -4.74
CA ILE A 148 -20.48 -6.78 -5.80
C ILE A 148 -19.16 -6.73 -6.57
N LYS A 149 -18.70 -5.54 -6.97
CA LYS A 149 -17.40 -5.37 -7.64
C LYS A 149 -16.22 -5.80 -6.76
N LYS A 150 -16.25 -5.52 -5.46
CA LYS A 150 -15.22 -6.00 -4.51
C LYS A 150 -15.18 -7.53 -4.46
N GLN A 151 -16.35 -8.18 -4.42
CA GLN A 151 -16.45 -9.64 -4.43
C GLN A 151 -15.91 -10.23 -5.74
N ASP A 152 -16.25 -9.65 -6.90
CA ASP A 152 -15.70 -10.07 -8.20
C ASP A 152 -14.18 -9.89 -8.27
N SER A 153 -13.66 -8.78 -7.72
CA SER A 153 -12.22 -8.55 -7.64
C SER A 153 -11.52 -9.55 -6.71
N ALA A 154 -12.14 -9.91 -5.58
CA ALA A 154 -11.60 -10.91 -4.66
C ALA A 154 -11.50 -12.29 -5.32
N GLU A 155 -12.55 -12.71 -6.02
CA GLU A 155 -12.55 -13.98 -6.78
C GLU A 155 -11.42 -14.00 -7.81
N LYS A 156 -11.26 -12.92 -8.60
CA LYS A 156 -10.16 -12.82 -9.57
C LYS A 156 -8.78 -12.91 -8.93
N GLN A 157 -8.56 -12.23 -7.79
CA GLN A 157 -7.29 -12.32 -7.07
C GLN A 157 -6.99 -13.73 -6.56
N ILE A 158 -8.02 -14.44 -6.08
CA ILE A 158 -7.86 -15.83 -5.62
C ILE A 158 -7.53 -16.74 -6.80
N VAL A 159 -8.22 -16.59 -7.93
CA VAL A 159 -7.93 -17.37 -9.15
C VAL A 159 -6.51 -17.10 -9.64
N GLU A 160 -6.09 -15.84 -9.68
CA GLU A 160 -4.71 -15.48 -10.03
C GLU A 160 -3.70 -16.14 -9.08
N PHE A 161 -3.94 -16.07 -7.76
CA PHE A 161 -3.08 -16.73 -6.77
C PHE A 161 -2.96 -18.24 -7.01
N ILE A 162 -4.06 -18.92 -7.34
CA ILE A 162 -4.06 -20.36 -7.67
C ILE A 162 -3.17 -20.64 -8.88
N ILE A 163 -3.27 -19.81 -9.92
CA ILE A 163 -2.56 -20.01 -11.19
C ILE A 163 -1.07 -19.69 -11.06
N THR A 164 -0.72 -18.55 -10.44
CA THR A 164 0.64 -17.99 -10.52
C THR A 164 1.50 -18.29 -9.31
N SER A 165 0.90 -18.48 -8.14
CA SER A 165 1.62 -18.33 -6.88
C SER A 165 1.46 -19.51 -5.92
N LEU A 166 0.39 -20.28 -6.02
CA LEU A 166 0.08 -21.39 -5.11
C LEU A 166 1.24 -22.39 -4.99
N HIS A 167 1.76 -22.88 -6.13
CA HIS A 167 2.86 -23.85 -6.15
C HIS A 167 4.12 -23.27 -5.49
N SER A 168 4.51 -22.06 -5.87
CA SER A 168 5.68 -21.38 -5.30
C SER A 168 5.54 -21.10 -3.80
N TYR A 169 4.34 -20.78 -3.35
CA TYR A 169 4.02 -20.46 -1.96
C TYR A 169 4.05 -21.72 -1.08
N THR A 170 3.49 -22.84 -1.57
CA THR A 170 3.57 -24.13 -0.87
C THR A 170 4.96 -24.73 -0.88
N SER A 171 5.78 -24.40 -1.88
CA SER A 171 7.17 -24.88 -2.00
C SER A 171 8.14 -24.04 -1.16
N LYS A 172 8.02 -22.70 -1.15
CA LYS A 172 8.92 -21.80 -0.40
C LYS A 172 8.75 -21.87 1.12
N ASN A 173 7.52 -22.01 1.63
CA ASN A 173 7.26 -22.25 3.06
C ASN A 173 7.56 -23.71 3.49
N GLY A 174 8.13 -24.52 2.60
CA GLY A 174 8.74 -25.81 2.88
C GLY A 174 10.22 -25.72 3.25
N TYR A 175 10.88 -24.60 2.96
CA TYR A 175 12.26 -24.30 3.38
C TYR A 175 12.20 -23.40 4.61
N VAL A 176 12.78 -23.84 5.73
CA VAL A 176 13.00 -22.94 6.87
C VAL A 176 14.15 -22.00 6.47
N SER A 177 13.82 -20.81 5.98
CA SER A 177 14.81 -19.76 5.78
C SER A 177 15.29 -19.29 7.16
N ILE A 178 16.58 -19.47 7.44
CA ILE A 178 17.29 -18.93 8.61
C ILE A 178 17.27 -17.38 8.60
N PHE A 179 16.85 -16.76 7.47
CA PHE A 179 16.74 -15.32 7.28
C PHE A 179 15.32 -14.75 7.40
N ASP A 180 14.30 -15.55 7.77
CA ASP A 180 12.95 -15.02 8.08
C ASP A 180 12.87 -14.29 9.45
N GLY A 181 14.03 -13.97 10.02
CA GLY A 181 14.16 -13.00 11.09
C GLY A 181 13.81 -11.60 10.58
N ILE A 182 12.67 -11.08 11.06
CA ILE A 182 12.34 -9.65 11.10
C ILE A 182 11.87 -9.09 9.74
N GLY A 183 10.67 -9.49 9.29
CA GLY A 183 9.95 -8.73 8.26
C GLY A 183 8.78 -9.42 7.54
N SER A 184 8.75 -10.75 7.48
CA SER A 184 7.81 -11.52 6.63
C SER A 184 6.70 -12.24 7.43
N GLY A 185 6.31 -11.71 8.58
CA GLY A 185 5.39 -12.33 9.54
C GLY A 185 3.90 -12.33 9.16
N THR A 186 3.54 -12.36 7.88
CA THR A 186 2.14 -12.51 7.46
C THR A 186 2.03 -13.45 6.27
N ASP A 187 1.33 -14.56 6.50
CA ASP A 187 0.94 -15.61 5.55
C ASP A 187 -0.06 -15.08 4.49
N LEU A 188 0.27 -14.00 3.78
CA LEU A 188 -0.66 -13.26 2.92
C LEU A 188 -0.81 -13.95 1.55
N ARG A 189 -1.86 -14.76 1.42
CA ARG A 189 -2.22 -15.49 0.18
C ARG A 189 -2.88 -14.57 -0.86
N TYR A 190 -3.82 -13.74 -0.42
CA TYR A 190 -4.56 -12.75 -1.22
C TYR A 190 -5.32 -11.81 -0.28
N SER A 191 -5.70 -10.61 -0.75
CA SER A 191 -6.25 -9.54 0.11
C SER A 191 -7.53 -9.92 0.86
N TYR A 192 -8.39 -10.76 0.26
CA TYR A 192 -9.61 -11.25 0.92
C TYR A 192 -9.30 -12.11 2.16
N ASN A 193 -8.22 -12.90 2.14
CA ASN A 193 -7.85 -13.72 3.29
C ASN A 193 -7.43 -12.87 4.50
N TRP A 194 -6.76 -11.76 4.23
CA TRP A 194 -6.28 -10.83 5.25
C TRP A 194 -7.41 -10.06 5.93
N ASP A 195 -8.32 -9.49 5.14
CA ASP A 195 -9.40 -8.65 5.66
C ASP A 195 -10.73 -8.95 4.97
N LYS A 196 -11.33 -10.08 5.35
CA LYS A 196 -12.69 -10.46 4.92
C LYS A 196 -13.73 -9.40 5.25
N ARG A 197 -13.57 -8.67 6.36
CA ARG A 197 -14.56 -7.70 6.82
C ARG A 197 -14.71 -6.57 5.82
N SER A 198 -13.60 -6.11 5.23
CA SER A 198 -13.64 -5.08 4.20
C SER A 198 -14.46 -5.47 2.96
N TYR A 199 -14.72 -6.75 2.69
CA TYR A 199 -15.51 -7.20 1.54
C TYR A 199 -17.01 -7.33 1.85
N LYS A 200 -17.43 -7.06 3.09
CA LYS A 200 -18.82 -7.19 3.52
C LYS A 200 -19.45 -5.85 3.80
N LYS A 201 -20.58 -5.54 3.14
CA LYS A 201 -21.29 -4.26 3.30
C LYS A 201 -21.72 -4.00 4.74
N GLU A 202 -22.02 -5.06 5.48
CA GLU A 202 -22.48 -5.00 6.88
C GLU A 202 -21.40 -4.42 7.80
N HIS A 203 -20.14 -4.56 7.40
CA HIS A 203 -18.97 -4.09 8.12
C HIS A 203 -18.46 -2.71 7.64
N LEU A 204 -19.17 -2.03 6.73
CA LEU A 204 -18.85 -0.64 6.38
C LEU A 204 -18.81 0.21 7.66
N SER A 205 -17.67 0.84 7.92
CA SER A 205 -17.49 1.70 9.10
C SER A 205 -17.82 3.14 8.78
N GLU A 206 -18.69 3.75 9.60
CA GLU A 206 -19.02 5.18 9.50
C GLU A 206 -18.09 6.08 10.33
N VAL A 207 -17.19 5.46 11.11
CA VAL A 207 -16.39 6.15 12.14
C VAL A 207 -14.89 5.88 12.05
N VAL A 208 -14.42 4.99 11.18
CA VAL A 208 -12.99 4.65 11.04
C VAL A 208 -12.11 5.90 10.85
N ASN A 209 -12.53 6.82 9.98
CA ASN A 209 -11.82 8.06 9.68
C ASN A 209 -11.69 9.01 10.88
N LYS A 210 -12.58 8.85 11.87
CA LYS A 210 -12.68 9.68 13.08
C LYS A 210 -11.80 9.16 14.20
N LEU A 211 -11.43 7.87 14.14
CA LEU A 211 -10.81 7.13 15.23
C LEU A 211 -9.39 6.64 14.91
N LEU A 212 -8.73 7.19 13.89
CA LEU A 212 -7.37 6.78 13.50
C LEU A 212 -6.29 6.98 14.57
N HIS A 213 -6.60 7.69 15.65
CA HIS A 213 -5.69 7.98 16.77
C HIS A 213 -5.86 7.03 17.97
N VAL A 214 -6.88 6.16 17.98
CA VAL A 214 -7.08 5.18 19.07
C VAL A 214 -6.47 3.81 18.71
N SER A 215 -6.27 2.95 19.71
CA SER A 215 -5.79 1.58 19.47
C SER A 215 -6.83 0.75 18.70
N VAL A 216 -6.38 -0.27 17.97
CA VAL A 216 -7.26 -1.16 17.18
C VAL A 216 -8.34 -1.83 18.03
N ILE A 217 -8.00 -2.25 19.26
CA ILE A 217 -8.96 -2.85 20.19
C ILE A 217 -10.03 -1.82 20.57
N ARG A 218 -9.61 -0.61 20.94
CA ARG A 218 -10.51 0.47 21.32
C ARG A 218 -11.39 0.92 20.15
N TYR A 219 -10.86 0.93 18.93
CA TYR A 219 -11.63 1.18 17.72
C TYR A 219 -12.81 0.21 17.58
N TYR A 220 -12.58 -1.10 17.73
CA TYR A 220 -13.67 -2.08 17.59
C TYR A 220 -14.73 -1.94 18.69
N GLU A 221 -14.34 -1.57 19.92
CA GLU A 221 -15.28 -1.26 20.99
C GLU A 221 -16.16 -0.06 20.62
N LEU A 222 -15.55 1.04 20.20
CA LEU A 222 -16.24 2.27 19.86
C LEU A 222 -17.12 2.10 18.61
N GLU A 223 -16.66 1.36 17.60
CA GLU A 223 -17.46 1.03 16.41
C GLU A 223 -18.71 0.22 16.78
N LYS A 224 -18.56 -0.78 17.68
CA LYS A 224 -19.70 -1.55 18.17
C LYS A 224 -20.70 -0.65 18.90
N ILE A 225 -20.23 0.25 19.75
CA ILE A 225 -21.09 1.21 20.47
C ILE A 225 -21.78 2.15 19.49
N TYR A 226 -21.10 2.66 18.47
CA TYR A 226 -21.71 3.53 17.46
C TYR A 226 -22.89 2.86 16.75
N ARG A 227 -22.79 1.55 16.48
CA ARG A 227 -23.86 0.77 15.83
C ARG A 227 -25.07 0.52 16.73
N THR A 228 -24.89 0.48 18.05
CA THR A 228 -25.97 0.15 19.01
C THR A 228 -26.55 1.36 19.75
N ASP A 229 -25.70 2.31 20.13
CA ASP A 229 -26.05 3.50 20.90
C ASP A 229 -25.12 4.68 20.54
N LYS A 230 -25.58 5.49 19.59
CA LYS A 230 -24.83 6.67 19.12
C LYS A 230 -24.64 7.75 20.20
N ASN A 231 -25.52 7.84 21.18
CA ASN A 231 -25.40 8.82 22.26
C ASN A 231 -24.32 8.40 23.26
N LYS A 232 -24.25 7.10 23.58
CA LYS A 232 -23.16 6.54 24.38
C LYS A 232 -21.82 6.64 23.66
N PHE A 233 -21.80 6.47 22.34
CA PHE A 233 -20.58 6.61 21.54
C PHE A 233 -19.86 7.94 21.80
N ILE A 234 -20.56 9.08 21.75
CA ILE A 234 -19.95 10.39 21.99
C ILE A 234 -19.36 10.49 23.39
N LYS A 235 -20.09 10.03 24.41
CA LYS A 235 -19.59 10.04 25.80
C LYS A 235 -18.32 9.20 25.97
N GLU A 236 -18.17 8.12 25.19
CA GLU A 236 -16.97 7.31 25.21
C GLU A 236 -15.81 7.97 24.44
N VAL A 237 -16.10 8.55 23.27
CA VAL A 237 -15.09 9.28 22.48
C VAL A 237 -14.54 10.49 23.26
N GLU A 238 -15.39 11.20 24.01
CA GLU A 238 -14.97 12.35 24.83
C GLU A 238 -14.01 11.98 25.98
N LYS A 239 -13.96 10.70 26.37
CA LYS A 239 -12.96 10.20 27.34
C LYS A 239 -11.59 10.03 26.69
N ASP A 240 -11.58 9.64 25.42
CA ASP A 240 -10.37 9.36 24.66
C ASP A 240 -9.82 10.63 23.98
N VAL A 241 -10.69 11.58 23.64
CA VAL A 241 -10.36 12.78 22.87
C VAL A 241 -11.02 14.02 23.44
N LYS A 242 -10.20 15.01 23.81
CA LYS A 242 -10.68 16.33 24.18
C LYS A 242 -11.02 17.14 22.94
N VAL A 243 -12.17 17.81 22.96
CA VAL A 243 -12.62 18.64 21.84
C VAL A 243 -11.66 19.78 21.53
N GLU A 244 -11.03 20.35 22.55
CA GLU A 244 -10.02 21.39 22.40
C GLU A 244 -8.84 20.90 21.56
N SER A 245 -8.42 19.65 21.76
CA SER A 245 -7.34 19.04 20.98
C SER A 245 -7.71 18.90 19.51
N VAL A 246 -8.94 18.46 19.20
CA VAL A 246 -9.42 18.37 17.81
C VAL A 246 -9.42 19.75 17.14
N ILE A 247 -9.90 20.77 17.84
CA ILE A 247 -9.94 22.15 17.34
C ILE A 247 -8.52 22.69 17.13
N GLU A 248 -7.61 22.48 18.07
CA GLU A 248 -6.21 22.89 17.96
C GLU A 248 -5.51 22.20 16.81
N ASN A 249 -5.76 20.91 16.61
CA ASN A 249 -5.24 20.12 15.50
C ASN A 249 -5.72 20.67 14.15
N ILE A 250 -7.01 21.03 14.01
CA ILE A 250 -7.53 21.67 12.80
C ILE A 250 -6.82 23.01 12.57
N LYS A 251 -6.76 23.86 13.61
CA LYS A 251 -6.10 25.18 13.51
C LYS A 251 -4.63 25.07 13.12
N TYR A 252 -3.90 24.12 13.70
CA TYR A 252 -2.50 23.87 13.37
C TYR A 252 -2.36 23.57 11.88
N ARG A 253 -3.15 22.64 11.34
CA ARG A 253 -3.11 22.26 9.91
C ARG A 253 -3.47 23.41 8.98
N VAL A 254 -4.50 24.19 9.33
CA VAL A 254 -4.89 25.40 8.59
C VAL A 254 -3.79 26.45 8.56
N ASN A 255 -2.96 26.52 9.60
CA ASN A 255 -1.83 27.45 9.65
C ASN A 255 -0.54 26.90 9.04
N SER A 256 -0.46 25.62 8.70
CA SER A 256 0.76 24.98 8.18
C SER A 256 0.66 24.51 6.72
N ASN A 257 -0.53 24.56 6.12
CA ASN A 257 -0.74 24.21 4.71
C ASN A 257 -1.35 25.39 3.93
N HIS A 258 -0.77 25.71 2.78
CA HIS A 258 -1.17 26.87 1.99
C HIS A 258 -2.63 26.84 1.51
N LEU A 259 -3.13 25.68 1.06
CA LEU A 259 -4.52 25.53 0.59
C LEU A 259 -5.50 25.69 1.74
N LEU A 260 -5.24 24.99 2.85
CA LEU A 260 -6.07 25.13 4.05
C LEU A 260 -6.06 26.57 4.58
N ASN A 261 -4.91 27.26 4.48
CA ASN A 261 -4.77 28.63 4.94
C ASN A 261 -5.66 29.62 4.18
N THR A 262 -5.90 29.40 2.88
CA THR A 262 -6.82 30.24 2.09
C THR A 262 -8.24 30.26 2.67
N ARG A 263 -8.64 29.18 3.36
CA ARG A 263 -9.95 29.02 4.01
C ARG A 263 -9.92 29.32 5.51
N LYS A 264 -8.81 29.85 6.05
CA LYS A 264 -8.63 30.10 7.49
C LYS A 264 -9.76 30.92 8.14
N PRO A 265 -10.27 32.01 7.54
CA PRO A 265 -11.38 32.77 8.13
C PRO A 265 -12.63 31.90 8.30
N LEU A 266 -13.03 31.20 7.23
CA LEU A 266 -14.20 30.31 7.23
C LEU A 266 -14.06 29.16 8.24
N VAL A 267 -12.89 28.52 8.29
CA VAL A 267 -12.63 27.45 9.27
C VAL A 267 -12.71 28.02 10.69
N SER A 268 -12.15 29.21 10.93
CA SER A 268 -12.16 29.83 12.27
C SER A 268 -13.57 30.15 12.74
N ASP A 269 -14.41 30.70 11.86
CA ASP A 269 -15.81 30.99 12.16
C ASP A 269 -16.61 29.71 12.41
N LEU A 270 -16.39 28.67 11.59
CA LEU A 270 -17.01 27.37 11.79
C LEU A 270 -16.65 26.76 13.15
N LEU A 271 -15.37 26.77 13.54
CA LEU A 271 -14.94 26.28 14.85
C LEU A 271 -15.53 27.11 16.00
N ASN A 272 -15.75 28.40 15.80
CA ASN A 272 -16.41 29.27 16.78
C ASN A 272 -17.90 28.92 16.93
N LEU A 273 -18.61 28.55 15.84
CA LEU A 273 -19.98 28.07 15.91
C LEU A 273 -20.09 26.83 16.80
N PHE A 274 -19.18 25.87 16.60
CA PHE A 274 -19.12 24.66 17.44
C PHE A 274 -18.92 25.01 18.92
N LYS A 275 -17.93 25.85 19.24
CA LYS A 275 -17.62 26.27 20.62
C LYS A 275 -18.79 26.98 21.30
N ARG A 276 -19.54 27.78 20.54
CA ARG A 276 -20.72 28.51 21.03
C ARG A 276 -21.99 27.64 21.06
N LYS A 277 -21.86 26.33 20.86
CA LYS A 277 -22.95 25.35 20.82
C LYS A 277 -24.01 25.68 19.76
N LYS A 278 -23.62 26.38 18.70
CA LYS A 278 -24.49 26.68 17.54
C LYS A 278 -24.43 25.51 16.56
N TYR A 279 -24.79 24.32 17.04
CA TYR A 279 -24.61 23.06 16.32
C TYR A 279 -25.40 23.00 15.00
N GLU A 280 -26.60 23.56 14.95
CA GLU A 280 -27.39 23.62 13.72
C GLU A 280 -26.66 24.39 12.60
N LEU A 281 -26.18 25.61 12.90
CA LEU A 281 -25.40 26.40 11.94
C LEU A 281 -24.08 25.70 11.58
N PHE A 282 -23.41 25.08 12.55
CA PHE A 282 -22.20 24.31 12.30
C PHE A 282 -22.47 23.15 11.31
N CYS A 283 -23.49 22.34 11.58
CA CYS A 283 -23.87 21.20 10.75
C CYS A 283 -24.30 21.65 9.35
N ASN A 284 -24.90 22.83 9.21
CA ASN A 284 -25.31 23.36 7.91
C ASN A 284 -24.16 23.90 7.04
N VAL A 285 -22.99 24.17 7.62
CA VAL A 285 -21.85 24.80 6.91
C VAL A 285 -20.66 23.84 6.77
N CYS A 286 -20.44 22.96 7.76
CA CYS A 286 -19.30 22.05 7.78
C CYS A 286 -19.22 21.11 6.55
N PRO A 287 -20.32 20.47 6.09
CA PRO A 287 -20.26 19.57 4.94
C PRO A 287 -19.81 20.24 3.64
N GLN A 288 -20.24 21.48 3.40
CA GLN A 288 -19.86 22.26 2.21
C GLN A 288 -18.39 22.66 2.28
N LEU A 289 -17.89 22.99 3.47
CA LEU A 289 -16.46 23.24 3.66
C LEU A 289 -15.64 21.98 3.39
N ILE A 290 -16.07 20.82 3.91
CA ILE A 290 -15.42 19.52 3.65
C ILE A 290 -15.38 19.21 2.15
N GLU A 291 -16.50 19.39 1.43
CA GLU A 291 -16.56 19.20 -0.01
C GLU A 291 -15.60 20.15 -0.76
N GLY A 292 -15.54 21.41 -0.37
CA GLY A 292 -14.59 22.38 -0.93
C GLY A 292 -13.12 22.00 -0.68
N LEU A 293 -12.81 21.46 0.50
CA LEU A 293 -11.47 20.95 0.82
C LEU A 293 -11.12 19.71 -0.01
N LEU A 294 -12.06 18.80 -0.24
CA LEU A 294 -11.85 17.64 -1.10
C LEU A 294 -11.63 18.05 -2.57
N TYR A 295 -12.29 19.11 -3.03
CA TYR A 295 -12.01 19.72 -4.33
C TYR A 295 -10.58 20.25 -4.42
N ASP A 296 -10.14 21.05 -3.44
CA ASP A 296 -8.77 21.58 -3.41
C ASP A 296 -7.74 20.45 -3.36
N TYR A 297 -8.03 19.38 -2.61
CA TYR A 297 -7.19 18.19 -2.54
C TYR A 297 -7.08 17.46 -3.88
N CYS A 298 -8.17 17.39 -4.67
CA CYS A 298 -8.15 16.83 -6.02
C CYS A 298 -7.24 17.62 -6.96
N LEU A 299 -7.35 18.95 -6.96
CA LEU A 299 -6.50 19.83 -7.76
C LEU A 299 -5.02 19.63 -7.41
N GLU A 300 -4.72 19.62 -6.12
CA GLU A 300 -3.36 19.47 -5.60
C GLU A 300 -2.77 18.06 -5.81
N SER A 301 -3.64 17.08 -6.10
CA SER A 301 -3.27 15.73 -6.52
C SER A 301 -3.00 15.61 -8.04
N GLY A 302 -3.19 16.71 -8.79
CA GLY A 302 -2.95 16.77 -10.24
C GLY A 302 -4.17 16.50 -11.11
N ILE A 303 -5.37 16.44 -10.53
CA ILE A 303 -6.60 16.29 -11.31
C ILE A 303 -6.94 17.64 -11.94
N LYS A 304 -7.16 17.66 -13.25
CA LYS A 304 -7.48 18.90 -13.99
C LYS A 304 -8.80 19.49 -13.52
N GLU A 305 -8.82 20.80 -13.33
CA GLU A 305 -10.02 21.56 -12.95
C GLU A 305 -11.21 21.28 -13.90
N SER A 306 -10.97 21.18 -15.20
CA SER A 306 -12.02 20.87 -16.19
C SER A 306 -12.76 19.54 -15.92
N ALA A 307 -12.10 18.58 -15.27
CA ALA A 307 -12.71 17.31 -14.88
C ALA A 307 -13.48 17.39 -13.55
N LEU A 308 -13.25 18.46 -12.76
CA LEU A 308 -13.82 18.64 -11.42
C LEU A 308 -15.01 19.61 -11.38
N VAL A 309 -15.06 20.61 -12.28
CA VAL A 309 -16.11 21.65 -12.27
C VAL A 309 -17.52 21.06 -12.32
N ASN A 310 -17.73 20.02 -13.13
CA ASN A 310 -19.02 19.36 -13.28
C ASN A 310 -19.13 18.03 -12.53
N SER A 311 -18.12 17.67 -11.73
CA SER A 311 -18.11 16.39 -11.03
C SER A 311 -18.88 16.47 -9.71
N THR A 312 -19.58 15.39 -9.39
CA THR A 312 -20.21 15.16 -8.09
C THR A 312 -19.15 14.92 -7.00
N LEU A 313 -19.53 15.06 -5.73
CA LEU A 313 -18.66 14.71 -4.60
C LEU A 313 -18.15 13.25 -4.70
N VAL A 314 -19.01 12.31 -5.10
CA VAL A 314 -18.63 10.90 -5.26
C VAL A 314 -17.57 10.73 -6.35
N GLU A 315 -17.70 11.41 -7.48
CA GLU A 315 -16.70 11.36 -8.55
C GLU A 315 -15.35 11.93 -8.09
N LYS A 316 -15.34 13.02 -7.30
CA LYS A 316 -14.12 13.54 -6.67
C LYS A 316 -13.47 12.48 -5.79
N ILE A 317 -14.25 11.83 -4.92
CA ILE A 317 -13.76 10.75 -4.05
C ILE A 317 -13.23 9.55 -4.86
N ASN A 318 -13.89 9.19 -5.96
CA ASN A 318 -13.43 8.12 -6.85
C ASN A 318 -12.09 8.45 -7.51
N TYR A 319 -11.93 9.68 -8.02
CA TYR A 319 -10.65 10.09 -8.59
C TYR A 319 -9.50 9.98 -7.59
N LEU A 320 -9.75 10.36 -6.33
CA LEU A 320 -8.75 10.24 -5.27
C LEU A 320 -8.45 8.76 -4.97
N ASN A 321 -9.47 7.93 -4.80
CA ASN A 321 -9.29 6.51 -4.51
C ASN A 321 -8.52 5.74 -5.60
N ASP A 322 -8.81 6.05 -6.86
CA ASP A 322 -8.26 5.34 -8.01
C ASP A 322 -6.82 5.77 -8.31
N ASN A 323 -6.49 7.05 -8.07
CA ASN A 323 -5.22 7.60 -8.50
C ASN A 323 -4.20 7.73 -7.36
N TYR A 324 -4.57 8.18 -6.15
CA TYR A 324 -3.55 8.53 -5.14
C TYR A 324 -4.05 8.50 -3.69
N ASP A 325 -3.19 7.94 -2.84
CA ASP A 325 -3.20 7.95 -1.37
C ASP A 325 -3.90 6.77 -0.64
N HIS A 326 -3.11 5.99 0.10
CA HIS A 326 -3.62 5.00 1.06
C HIS A 326 -4.48 5.63 2.16
N ASN A 327 -4.25 6.90 2.48
CA ASN A 327 -4.95 7.59 3.56
C ASN A 327 -6.45 7.76 3.26
N ILE A 328 -6.83 8.09 2.02
CA ILE A 328 -8.25 8.21 1.65
C ILE A 328 -8.93 6.84 1.49
N LYS A 329 -8.19 5.81 1.08
CA LYS A 329 -8.72 4.44 0.89
C LYS A 329 -9.37 3.88 2.14
N ILE A 330 -8.80 4.16 3.32
CA ILE A 330 -9.36 3.71 4.62
C ILE A 330 -10.79 4.24 4.84
N SER A 331 -11.10 5.41 4.29
CA SER A 331 -12.35 6.13 4.54
C SER A 331 -13.22 6.31 3.29
N TYR A 332 -12.80 5.71 2.18
CA TYR A 332 -13.44 5.85 0.87
C TYR A 332 -14.92 5.51 0.93
N GLU A 333 -15.27 4.36 1.51
CA GLU A 333 -16.65 3.88 1.56
C GLU A 333 -17.56 4.85 2.34
N TYR A 334 -17.04 5.45 3.42
CA TYR A 334 -17.76 6.47 4.17
C TYR A 334 -18.01 7.72 3.31
N PHE A 335 -16.97 8.28 2.68
CA PHE A 335 -17.08 9.51 1.89
C PHE A 335 -17.82 9.32 0.55
N ALA A 336 -17.80 8.13 -0.02
CA ALA A 336 -18.49 7.81 -1.27
C ALA A 336 -19.98 7.48 -1.08
N PHE A 337 -20.37 6.90 0.06
CA PHE A 337 -21.72 6.34 0.23
C PHE A 337 -22.50 6.90 1.42
N LYS A 338 -21.85 7.30 2.53
CA LYS A 338 -22.54 7.75 3.75
C LYS A 338 -22.53 9.26 3.92
N PHE A 339 -21.38 9.89 3.79
CA PHE A 339 -21.23 11.33 3.87
C PHE A 339 -22.11 12.10 2.86
N PRO A 340 -22.26 11.66 1.58
CA PRO A 340 -23.13 12.36 0.63
C PRO A 340 -24.60 12.39 1.05
N ILE A 341 -25.09 11.37 1.76
CA ILE A 341 -26.45 11.34 2.31
C ILE A 341 -26.61 12.45 3.37
N ILE A 342 -25.63 12.58 4.27
CA ILE A 342 -25.61 13.64 5.29
C ILE A 342 -25.60 15.01 4.61
N ARG A 343 -24.69 15.21 3.65
CA ARG A 343 -24.52 16.47 2.91
C ARG A 343 -25.80 16.85 2.15
N ASN A 344 -26.42 15.91 1.43
CA ASN A 344 -27.61 16.20 0.63
C ASN A 344 -28.83 16.52 1.48
N ARG A 345 -29.05 15.79 2.59
CA ARG A 345 -30.14 16.11 3.53
C ARG A 345 -30.03 17.54 4.07
N ILE A 346 -28.82 17.92 4.46
CA ILE A 346 -28.51 19.27 4.96
C ILE A 346 -28.72 20.32 3.86
N ALA A 347 -28.21 20.08 2.65
CA ALA A 347 -28.36 21.00 1.52
C ALA A 347 -29.83 21.20 1.10
N HIS A 348 -30.67 20.18 1.25
CA HIS A 348 -32.11 20.24 0.97
C HIS A 348 -32.95 20.73 2.16
N GLY A 349 -32.33 21.17 3.26
CA GLY A 349 -33.04 21.68 4.43
C GLY A 349 -33.91 20.64 5.14
N LYS A 350 -33.65 19.35 4.91
CA LYS A 350 -34.40 18.27 5.54
C LYS A 350 -34.01 18.18 7.01
N LYS A 351 -34.99 17.84 7.86
CA LYS A 351 -34.70 17.55 9.27
C LYS A 351 -33.71 16.40 9.36
N VAL A 352 -32.57 16.66 9.95
CA VAL A 352 -31.62 15.62 10.29
C VAL A 352 -32.22 14.80 11.43
N LYS A 353 -32.27 13.47 11.27
CA LYS A 353 -32.92 12.57 12.26
C LYS A 353 -32.02 12.37 13.48
N GLU A 354 -30.72 12.58 13.29
CA GLU A 354 -29.69 12.49 14.30
C GLU A 354 -29.72 13.67 15.26
N ASP A 355 -29.31 13.41 16.50
CA ASP A 355 -29.04 14.46 17.48
C ASP A 355 -27.98 15.44 16.93
N LEU A 356 -28.27 16.75 17.00
CA LEU A 356 -27.40 17.79 16.44
C LEU A 356 -26.03 17.84 17.11
N TYR A 357 -25.94 17.50 18.40
CA TYR A 357 -24.67 17.44 19.11
C TYR A 357 -23.82 16.30 18.58
N LEU A 358 -24.39 15.11 18.46
CA LEU A 358 -23.75 13.95 17.85
C LEU A 358 -23.26 14.25 16.42
N LEU A 359 -24.13 14.81 15.58
CA LEU A 359 -23.79 15.14 14.20
C LEU A 359 -22.65 16.17 14.13
N SER A 360 -22.68 17.19 15.00
CA SER A 360 -21.63 18.20 15.04
C SER A 360 -20.27 17.59 15.39
N TRP A 361 -20.22 16.60 16.29
CA TRP A 361 -19.00 15.87 16.63
C TRP A 361 -18.50 15.02 15.47
N ILE A 362 -19.39 14.28 14.82
CA ILE A 362 -19.09 13.49 13.61
C ILE A 362 -18.44 14.39 12.55
N LEU A 363 -19.08 15.51 12.22
CA LEU A 363 -18.61 16.46 11.22
C LEU A 363 -17.33 17.20 11.63
N LEU A 364 -17.15 17.50 12.92
CA LEU A 364 -15.89 18.08 13.43
C LEU A 364 -14.72 17.10 13.23
N MET A 365 -14.94 15.82 13.49
CA MET A 365 -13.93 14.78 13.26
C MET A 365 -13.69 14.53 11.77
N ASP A 366 -14.73 14.61 10.92
CA ASP A 366 -14.57 14.55 9.46
C ASP A 366 -13.72 15.71 8.95
N LEU A 367 -13.99 16.94 9.42
CA LEU A 367 -13.17 18.10 9.09
C LEU A 367 -11.71 17.94 9.55
N ASN A 368 -11.51 17.40 10.76
CA ASN A 368 -10.17 17.12 11.27
C ASN A 368 -9.43 16.10 10.40
N TYR A 369 -10.10 15.03 9.98
CA TYR A 369 -9.55 14.01 9.09
C TYR A 369 -9.22 14.58 7.71
N VAL A 370 -10.13 15.33 7.08
CA VAL A 370 -9.89 15.93 5.76
C VAL A 370 -8.76 16.93 5.79
N CYS A 371 -8.66 17.75 6.84
CA CYS A 371 -7.49 18.62 7.04
C CYS A 371 -6.18 17.81 7.17
N ASP A 372 -6.21 16.61 7.74
CA ASP A 372 -5.03 15.75 7.89
C ASP A 372 -4.54 15.18 6.57
N LEU A 373 -5.44 14.93 5.61
CA LEU A 373 -5.08 14.47 4.26
C LEU A 373 -4.06 15.41 3.60
N PHE A 374 -4.11 16.72 3.87
CA PHE A 374 -3.22 17.73 3.29
C PHE A 374 -1.74 17.61 3.72
N LYS A 375 -1.41 16.68 4.63
CA LYS A 375 -0.02 16.30 4.95
C LYS A 375 0.56 15.27 3.97
N SER A 376 -0.27 14.69 3.11
CA SER A 376 0.11 13.61 2.21
C SER A 376 1.29 14.00 1.32
N GLY A 377 2.30 13.12 1.27
CA GLY A 377 3.42 13.23 0.34
C GLY A 377 3.02 12.98 -1.12
N HIS A 378 1.76 12.66 -1.41
CA HIS A 378 1.27 12.55 -2.79
C HIS A 378 0.95 13.90 -3.43
N LEU A 379 0.64 14.90 -2.62
CA LEU A 379 0.31 16.26 -3.07
C LEU A 379 1.51 16.92 -3.76
N ILE A 380 1.25 17.61 -4.88
CA ILE A 380 2.28 18.19 -5.74
C ILE A 380 3.20 19.14 -4.95
N THR A 381 2.62 20.07 -4.18
CA THR A 381 3.39 21.02 -3.38
C THR A 381 4.17 20.34 -2.26
N ASN A 382 3.59 19.35 -1.58
CA ASN A 382 4.29 18.62 -0.52
C ASN A 382 5.47 17.82 -1.07
N LYS A 383 5.34 17.22 -2.27
CA LYS A 383 6.47 16.58 -2.98
C LYS A 383 7.57 17.59 -3.26
N LYS A 384 7.24 18.77 -3.80
CA LYS A 384 8.22 19.83 -4.07
C LYS A 384 8.93 20.28 -2.79
N ILE A 385 8.21 20.48 -1.69
CA ILE A 385 8.79 20.84 -0.39
C ILE A 385 9.74 19.74 0.09
N GLY A 386 9.32 18.48 0.08
CA GLY A 386 10.15 17.35 0.47
C GLY A 386 11.42 17.23 -0.36
N LEU A 387 11.35 17.51 -1.67
CA LEU A 387 12.51 17.57 -2.54
C LEU A 387 13.46 18.73 -2.16
N ILE A 388 12.94 19.93 -1.88
CA ILE A 388 13.76 21.10 -1.45
C ILE A 388 14.48 20.81 -0.13
N GLU A 389 13.83 20.12 0.81
CA GLU A 389 14.43 19.77 2.09
C GLU A 389 15.53 18.72 1.96
N ASN A 390 15.40 17.79 1.01
CA ASN A 390 16.38 16.74 0.76
C ASN A 390 17.52 17.15 -0.19
N ALA A 391 17.31 18.14 -1.05
CA ALA A 391 18.30 18.65 -2.01
C ALA A 391 19.61 19.18 -1.38
N PHE A 392 19.57 19.60 -0.12
CA PHE A 392 20.79 20.01 0.60
C PHE A 392 21.64 18.83 1.10
N LYS A 393 21.10 17.60 1.07
CA LYS A 393 21.75 16.41 1.62
C LYS A 393 22.47 15.56 0.57
N ASP A 394 22.11 15.65 -0.72
CA ASP A 394 22.63 14.77 -1.77
C ASP A 394 23.04 15.51 -3.05
N SER A 395 24.05 14.99 -3.75
CA SER A 395 24.80 15.74 -4.77
C SER A 395 24.31 15.52 -6.22
N LYS A 396 24.13 16.65 -6.92
CA LYS A 396 24.05 16.85 -8.38
C LYS A 396 22.78 16.43 -9.15
N LEU A 397 22.27 15.20 -9.11
CA LEU A 397 21.12 14.81 -9.97
C LEU A 397 19.75 15.22 -9.41
N SER A 398 19.53 14.97 -8.12
CA SER A 398 18.28 15.30 -7.40
C SER A 398 17.98 16.81 -7.42
N ASN A 399 19.03 17.63 -7.48
CA ASN A 399 18.95 19.08 -7.54
C ASN A 399 18.41 19.59 -8.89
N LEU A 400 18.70 18.90 -9.98
CA LEU A 400 18.24 19.28 -11.33
C LEU A 400 16.78 18.89 -11.57
N ILE A 401 16.37 17.72 -11.06
CA ILE A 401 14.97 17.27 -11.06
C ILE A 401 14.10 18.21 -10.20
N LEU A 402 14.66 18.71 -9.09
CA LEU A 402 13.97 19.68 -8.24
C LEU A 402 13.74 21.02 -8.94
N LEU A 403 14.70 21.49 -9.74
CA LEU A 403 14.53 22.75 -10.47
C LEU A 403 13.44 22.62 -11.54
N SER A 404 13.46 21.58 -12.38
CA SER A 404 12.46 21.43 -13.46
C SER A 404 11.03 21.36 -12.91
N SER A 405 10.83 20.61 -11.83
CA SER A 405 9.50 20.45 -11.21
C SER A 405 8.96 21.71 -10.51
N VAL A 406 9.83 22.55 -9.92
CA VAL A 406 9.42 23.79 -9.24
C VAL A 406 9.27 24.97 -10.20
N PHE A 407 9.99 25.00 -11.33
CA PHE A 407 9.85 26.11 -12.29
C PHE A 407 8.61 26.04 -13.17
N ILE A 408 8.14 24.83 -13.49
CA ILE A 408 6.90 24.66 -14.26
C ILE A 408 5.69 25.14 -13.45
N ASP A 409 5.76 24.99 -12.12
CA ASP A 409 4.68 25.37 -11.22
C ASP A 409 5.29 25.84 -9.87
N PRO A 410 5.40 27.17 -9.65
CA PRO A 410 6.13 27.74 -8.53
C PRO A 410 5.47 27.43 -7.18
N LEU A 411 6.29 27.40 -6.12
CA LEU A 411 5.75 27.25 -4.76
C LEU A 411 4.85 28.45 -4.39
N PRO A 412 3.73 28.20 -3.71
CA PRO A 412 2.90 29.25 -3.13
C PRO A 412 3.70 30.17 -2.20
N VAL A 413 3.44 31.48 -2.26
CA VAL A 413 4.11 32.53 -1.44
C VAL A 413 4.08 32.21 0.06
N PHE A 414 3.10 31.43 0.49
CA PHE A 414 2.98 30.87 1.83
C PHE A 414 4.30 30.23 2.35
N TYR A 415 5.04 29.51 1.50
CA TYR A 415 6.27 28.79 1.87
C TYR A 415 7.53 29.66 1.72
N THR A 416 7.53 30.85 2.33
CA THR A 416 8.62 31.83 2.20
C THR A 416 10.01 31.28 2.56
N LYS A 417 10.09 30.38 3.54
CA LYS A 417 11.34 29.76 3.98
C LYS A 417 11.88 28.80 2.92
N GLU A 418 11.01 27.97 2.36
CA GLU A 418 11.32 26.98 1.34
C GLU A 418 11.67 27.68 0.02
N ILE A 419 10.97 28.75 -0.33
CA ILE A 419 11.31 29.63 -1.47
C ILE A 419 12.73 30.21 -1.29
N LYS A 420 13.06 30.76 -0.11
CA LYS A 420 14.41 31.27 0.16
C LYS A 420 15.48 30.17 0.08
N LYS A 421 15.17 28.94 0.51
CA LYS A 421 16.07 27.79 0.36
C LYS A 421 16.25 27.44 -1.12
N PHE A 422 15.17 27.43 -1.89
CA PHE A 422 15.21 27.16 -3.33
C PHE A 422 16.04 28.19 -4.10
N GLU A 423 15.91 29.48 -3.79
CA GLU A 423 16.76 30.51 -4.43
C GLU A 423 18.25 30.29 -4.15
N LYS A 424 18.63 29.96 -2.91
CA LYS A 424 20.02 29.60 -2.60
C LYS A 424 20.49 28.36 -3.38
N LEU A 425 19.60 27.39 -3.56
CA LEU A 425 19.91 26.18 -4.30
C LEU A 425 20.10 26.47 -5.80
N LYS A 426 19.30 27.36 -6.37
CA LYS A 426 19.41 27.82 -7.77
C LYS A 426 20.81 28.36 -8.06
N ASP A 427 21.38 29.16 -7.14
CA ASP A 427 22.74 29.69 -7.30
C ASP A 427 23.82 28.61 -7.17
N LYS A 428 23.63 27.64 -6.26
CA LYS A 428 24.52 26.47 -6.16
C LYS A 428 24.51 25.64 -7.44
N ILE A 429 23.32 25.39 -8.01
CA ILE A 429 23.18 24.58 -9.22
C ILE A 429 23.77 25.28 -10.45
N LYS A 430 23.62 26.62 -10.56
CA LYS A 430 24.31 27.38 -11.61
C LYS A 430 25.83 27.14 -11.56
N THR A 431 26.40 27.18 -10.36
CA THR A 431 27.83 26.90 -10.13
C THR A 431 28.18 25.45 -10.51
N ASP A 432 27.37 24.48 -10.09
CA ASP A 432 27.60 23.06 -10.38
C ASP A 432 27.53 22.75 -11.89
N LEU A 433 26.58 23.36 -12.62
CA LEU A 433 26.41 23.21 -14.07
C LEU A 433 27.62 23.74 -14.87
N THR A 434 28.31 24.74 -14.35
CA THR A 434 29.53 25.29 -14.96
C THR A 434 30.80 24.52 -14.59
N SER A 435 30.72 23.49 -13.75
CA SER A 435 31.89 22.69 -13.36
C SER A 435 32.22 21.62 -14.40
N ASP A 436 33.49 21.48 -14.76
CA ASP A 436 33.97 20.46 -15.72
C ASP A 436 33.61 19.02 -15.29
N ASN A 437 33.51 18.80 -13.98
CA ASN A 437 33.10 17.53 -13.37
C ASN A 437 31.65 17.14 -13.69
N PHE A 438 30.77 18.11 -13.96
CA PHE A 438 29.37 17.82 -14.30
C PHE A 438 29.27 17.24 -15.71
N SER A 439 29.90 17.88 -16.70
CA SER A 439 29.95 17.41 -18.09
C SER A 439 30.50 15.98 -18.23
N GLN A 440 31.48 15.61 -17.40
CA GLN A 440 32.02 14.24 -17.34
C GLN A 440 31.05 13.22 -16.71
N SER A 441 30.36 13.58 -15.62
CA SER A 441 29.36 12.71 -14.99
C SER A 441 28.17 12.39 -15.91
N VAL A 442 27.79 13.36 -16.76
CA VAL A 442 26.70 13.21 -17.74
C VAL A 442 27.07 12.25 -18.87
N THR A 443 28.32 12.23 -19.30
CA THR A 443 28.81 11.33 -20.36
C THR A 443 28.89 9.87 -19.89
N LEU A 444 29.19 9.65 -18.60
CA LEU A 444 29.41 8.33 -18.00
C LEU A 444 28.15 7.65 -17.40
N GLY A 445 27.00 8.33 -17.35
CA GLY A 445 25.74 7.80 -16.78
C GLY A 445 25.03 6.75 -17.65
N LYS A 446 24.13 5.97 -17.03
CA LYS A 446 23.25 5.00 -17.71
C LYS A 446 22.23 5.71 -18.62
N GLU A 447 21.73 5.05 -19.68
CA GLU A 447 20.82 5.66 -20.67
C GLU A 447 19.54 6.26 -20.05
N ASP A 448 18.93 5.58 -19.07
CA ASP A 448 17.72 6.06 -18.40
C ASP A 448 17.95 7.37 -17.61
N GLU A 449 19.13 7.50 -16.98
CA GLU A 449 19.51 8.70 -16.22
C GLU A 449 19.83 9.87 -17.16
N LYS A 450 20.39 9.59 -18.34
CA LYS A 450 20.67 10.59 -19.37
C LYS A 450 19.39 11.22 -19.89
N GLN A 451 18.35 10.44 -20.15
CA GLN A 451 17.08 10.97 -20.67
C GLN A 451 16.38 11.91 -19.67
N ILE A 452 16.33 11.53 -18.39
CA ILE A 452 15.78 12.37 -17.31
C ILE A 452 16.55 13.68 -17.20
N LEU A 453 17.88 13.61 -17.30
CA LEU A 453 18.73 14.78 -17.25
C LEU A 453 18.51 15.74 -18.44
N ILE A 454 18.38 15.19 -19.65
CA ILE A 454 18.09 15.96 -20.87
C ILE A 454 16.80 16.75 -20.70
N ASP A 455 15.74 16.11 -20.21
CA ASP A 455 14.44 16.76 -20.04
C ASP A 455 14.49 17.85 -18.96
N CYS A 456 15.21 17.62 -17.86
CA CYS A 456 15.47 18.65 -16.85
C CYS A 456 16.24 19.86 -17.43
N ILE A 457 17.29 19.63 -18.23
CA ILE A 457 18.08 20.71 -18.82
C ILE A 457 17.27 21.51 -19.85
N LYS A 458 16.38 20.86 -20.62
CA LYS A 458 15.44 21.57 -21.50
C LYS A 458 14.52 22.50 -20.70
N ASP A 459 14.03 22.05 -19.55
CA ASP A 459 13.15 22.86 -18.71
C ASP A 459 13.90 24.03 -18.05
N LEU A 460 15.14 23.84 -17.60
CA LEU A 460 16.01 24.93 -17.13
C LEU A 460 16.22 26.01 -18.20
N LYS A 461 16.48 25.58 -19.43
CA LYS A 461 16.65 26.47 -20.58
C LYS A 461 15.37 27.25 -20.92
N LYS A 462 14.19 26.64 -20.81
CA LYS A 462 12.91 27.35 -21.03
C LYS A 462 12.71 28.50 -20.04
N VAL A 463 13.31 28.39 -18.85
CA VAL A 463 13.14 29.33 -17.73
C VAL A 463 14.30 30.35 -17.67
N GLY A 464 15.24 30.31 -18.63
CA GLY A 464 16.33 31.29 -18.74
C GLY A 464 17.50 31.05 -17.79
N ILE A 465 17.65 29.84 -17.24
CA ILE A 465 18.72 29.52 -16.27
C ILE A 465 19.91 28.94 -17.02
N ASN A 466 20.97 29.75 -17.14
CA ASN A 466 22.25 29.36 -17.73
C ASN A 466 22.10 28.78 -19.15
N ASP A 467 21.30 29.45 -19.99
CA ASP A 467 20.87 28.98 -21.32
C ASP A 467 22.01 28.56 -22.24
N GLN A 468 23.13 29.29 -22.20
CA GLN A 468 24.32 29.00 -23.00
C GLN A 468 24.95 27.67 -22.59
N GLU A 469 25.07 27.41 -21.29
CA GLU A 469 25.67 26.18 -20.78
C GLU A 469 24.72 24.98 -20.93
N CYS A 470 23.42 25.18 -20.69
CA CYS A 470 22.38 24.20 -20.99
C CYS A 470 22.41 23.79 -22.48
N ALA A 471 22.59 24.75 -23.40
CA ALA A 471 22.70 24.47 -24.83
C ALA A 471 24.00 23.71 -25.20
N LYS A 472 25.11 23.96 -24.49
CA LYS A 472 26.36 23.18 -24.67
C LYS A 472 26.19 21.74 -24.19
N ILE A 473 25.64 21.54 -22.99
CA ILE A 473 25.43 20.21 -22.41
C ILE A 473 24.47 19.38 -23.28
N LEU A 474 23.37 19.97 -23.76
CA LEU A 474 22.44 19.29 -24.69
C LEU A 474 23.08 18.89 -26.03
N LYS A 475 24.14 19.58 -26.47
CA LYS A 475 24.93 19.19 -27.66
C LYS A 475 25.94 18.08 -27.36
N LEU A 476 26.42 17.96 -26.13
CA LEU A 476 27.36 16.92 -25.70
C LEU A 476 26.69 15.56 -25.45
N ILE A 477 25.38 15.54 -25.17
CA ILE A 477 24.61 14.32 -24.91
C ILE A 477 24.05 13.69 -26.21
N LYS A 478 23.90 14.49 -27.28
CA LYS A 478 23.55 14.00 -28.62
C LYS A 478 24.77 13.41 -29.31
#